data_AF-A0A1M3HK88-F1
#
_entry.id   AF-A0A1M3HK88-F1
#
_cell.length_a   1.000
_cell.length_b   1.000
_cell.length_c   1.000
_cell.angle_alpha   90.00
_cell.angle_beta   90.00
_cell.angle_gamma   90.00
#
_symmetry.space_group_name_H-M   'P 1'
#
loop_
_entity.id
_entity.type
_entity.pdbx_description
1 polymer ?
#
loop_
_entity_poly.entity_id
_entity_poly.type
_entity_poly.pdbx_seq_one_letter_code
_entity_poly.pdbx_strand_id
1 'polypeptide(L)' 'MGAAKLLDKEINQYLEHLNVQQKKVVLSVVKTFAQEESDWWDGVEDAAMESIDRALKEVEQGKVTPHKEVMKKYKKWLSR' A
#
# COMPACT_ATOMS: atom_id res chain seq x y z
N MET A 1 -24.15 -6.85 -18.50
CA MET A 1 -23.68 -5.75 -19.39
C MET A 1 -24.57 -4.50 -19.38
N GLY A 2 -25.85 -4.57 -19.00
CA GLY A 2 -26.74 -3.38 -19.01
C GLY A 2 -26.53 -2.40 -17.84
N ALA A 3 -26.35 -2.91 -16.61
CA ALA A 3 -26.28 -2.07 -15.41
C ALA A 3 -25.06 -1.13 -15.36
N ALA A 4 -23.87 -1.62 -15.71
CA ALA A 4 -22.66 -0.79 -15.74
C ALA A 4 -22.78 0.39 -16.73
N LYS A 5 -23.31 0.13 -17.94
CA LYS A 5 -23.54 1.17 -18.95
C LYS A 5 -24.56 2.23 -18.51
N LEU A 6 -25.53 1.86 -17.67
CA LEU A 6 -26.50 2.83 -17.12
C LEU A 6 -25.82 3.75 -16.09
N LEU A 7 -24.99 3.18 -15.22
CA LEU A 7 -24.20 3.95 -14.25
C LEU A 7 -23.21 4.89 -14.95
N ASP A 8 -22.52 4.41 -15.99
CA ASP A 8 -21.59 5.25 -16.77
C ASP A 8 -22.31 6.47 -17.37
N LYS A 9 -23.53 6.26 -17.89
CA LYS A 9 -24.35 7.32 -18.46
C LYS A 9 -24.77 8.33 -17.41
N GLU A 10 -25.21 7.86 -16.25
CA GLU A 10 -25.64 8.71 -15.14
C GLU A 10 -24.48 9.54 -14.58
N ILE A 11 -23.30 8.91 -14.38
CA ILE A 11 -22.08 9.61 -13.95
C ILE A 11 -21.73 10.72 -14.94
N ASN A 12 -21.70 10.43 -16.24
CA ASN A 12 -21.37 11.43 -17.26
C ASN A 12 -22.34 12.62 -17.24
N GLN A 13 -23.63 12.39 -17.05
CA GLN A 13 -24.63 13.47 -16.93
C GLN A 13 -24.31 14.40 -15.76
N TYR A 14 -23.96 13.85 -14.59
CA TYR A 14 -23.60 14.68 -13.43
C TYR A 14 -22.26 15.39 -13.60
N LEU A 15 -21.28 14.79 -14.28
CA LEU A 15 -19.96 15.40 -14.54
C LEU A 15 -20.05 16.66 -15.40
N GLU A 16 -21.01 16.75 -16.32
CA GLU A 16 -21.21 17.92 -17.19
C GLU A 16 -21.56 19.18 -16.38
N HIS A 17 -22.26 19.03 -15.26
CA HIS A 17 -22.71 20.15 -14.41
C HIS A 17 -21.65 20.68 -13.44
N LEU A 18 -20.49 20.02 -13.33
CA LEU A 18 -19.44 20.41 -12.39
C LEU A 18 -18.57 21.54 -12.93
N ASN A 19 -18.16 22.45 -12.05
CA ASN A 19 -17.15 23.44 -12.37
C ASN A 19 -15.73 22.85 -12.36
N VAL A 20 -14.74 23.62 -12.82
CA VAL A 20 -13.34 23.17 -12.96
C VAL A 20 -12.75 22.68 -11.63
N GLN A 21 -13.04 23.34 -10.51
CA GLN A 21 -12.51 22.94 -9.20
C GLN A 21 -13.15 21.63 -8.72
N GLN A 22 -14.47 21.49 -8.88
CA GLN A 22 -15.18 20.25 -8.55
C GLN A 22 -14.70 19.07 -9.41
N LYS A 23 -14.47 19.28 -10.71
CA LYS A 23 -13.90 18.26 -11.61
C LYS A 23 -12.52 17.79 -11.16
N LYS A 24 -11.67 18.69 -10.64
CA LYS A 24 -10.35 18.31 -10.09
C LYS A 24 -10.48 17.41 -8.86
N VAL A 25 -11.42 17.69 -7.97
CA VAL A 25 -11.68 16.85 -6.78
C VAL A 25 -12.16 15.46 -7.20
N VAL A 26 -13.15 15.39 -8.09
CA VAL A 26 -13.66 14.10 -8.60
C VAL A 26 -12.56 13.30 -9.30
N LEU A 27 -11.75 13.96 -10.15
CA LEU A 27 -10.61 13.32 -10.80
C LEU A 27 -9.60 12.75 -9.80
N SER A 28 -9.34 13.44 -8.69
CA SER A 28 -8.46 12.94 -7.64
C SER A 28 -8.98 11.65 -7.01
N VAL A 29 -10.28 11.62 -6.68
CA VAL A 29 -10.92 10.44 -6.07
C VAL A 29 -10.94 9.26 -7.03
N VAL A 30 -11.31 9.48 -8.29
CA VAL A 30 -11.27 8.44 -9.34
C VAL A 30 -9.85 7.93 -9.54
N LYS A 31 -8.84 8.81 -9.52
CA LYS A 31 -7.44 8.41 -9.59
C LYS A 31 -7.02 7.55 -8.41
N THR A 32 -7.53 7.78 -7.20
CA THR A 32 -7.25 6.88 -6.07
C THR A 32 -7.74 5.47 -6.34
N PHE A 33 -8.98 5.30 -6.80
CA PHE A 33 -9.51 3.97 -7.18
C PHE A 33 -8.80 3.36 -8.39
N ALA A 34 -8.32 4.18 -9.33
CA ALA A 34 -7.52 3.70 -10.47
C ALA A 34 -6.06 3.40 -10.10
N GLN A 35 -5.54 4.03 -9.03
CA GLN A 35 -4.20 3.82 -8.49
C GLN A 35 -4.16 2.68 -7.46
N GLU A 36 -5.31 2.12 -7.06
CA GLU A 36 -5.41 0.87 -6.28
C GLU A 36 -4.81 -0.35 -7.00
N GLU A 37 -4.37 -0.22 -8.26
CA GLU A 37 -3.57 -1.25 -8.94
C GLU A 37 -2.08 -1.26 -8.57
N SER A 38 -1.54 -0.20 -7.93
CA SER A 38 -0.18 -0.24 -7.39
C SER A 38 -0.24 -0.66 -5.93
N ASP A 39 0.01 -1.94 -5.66
CA ASP A 39 0.25 -2.42 -4.30
C ASP A 39 1.45 -1.66 -3.71
N TRP A 40 1.49 -1.47 -2.40
CA TRP A 40 2.69 -0.90 -1.75
C TRP A 40 3.93 -1.75 -2.05
N TRP A 41 3.72 -3.05 -2.34
CA TRP A 41 4.74 -3.99 -2.79
C TRP A 41 5.40 -3.57 -4.11
N ASP A 42 4.65 -2.96 -5.04
CA ASP A 42 5.16 -2.53 -6.35
C ASP A 42 6.13 -1.34 -6.24
N GLY A 43 6.14 -0.66 -5.10
CA GLY A 43 7.06 0.43 -4.78
C GLY A 43 8.28 0.02 -3.96
N VAL A 44 8.43 -1.26 -3.61
CA VAL A 44 9.56 -1.74 -2.81
C VAL A 44 10.81 -1.84 -3.70
N GLU A 45 11.91 -1.22 -3.27
CA GLU A 45 13.19 -1.32 -3.98
C GLU A 45 13.71 -2.76 -4.03
N ASP A 46 14.37 -3.15 -5.13
CA ASP A 46 14.94 -4.50 -5.32
C ASP A 46 15.80 -4.95 -4.13
N ALA A 47 16.63 -4.05 -3.58
CA ALA A 47 17.47 -4.34 -2.42
C ALA A 47 16.65 -4.70 -1.16
N ALA A 48 15.48 -4.09 -0.99
CA ALA A 48 14.58 -4.42 0.11
C ALA A 48 13.88 -5.77 -0.13
N MET A 49 13.48 -6.08 -1.36
CA MET A 49 12.95 -7.39 -1.73
C MET A 49 13.99 -8.50 -1.48
N GLU A 50 15.24 -8.32 -1.93
CA GLU A 50 16.34 -9.26 -1.68
C GLU A 50 16.64 -9.46 -0.19
N SER A 51 16.53 -8.39 0.62
CA SER A 51 16.70 -8.45 2.06
C SER A 51 15.60 -9.29 2.73
N ILE A 52 14.35 -9.14 2.28
CA ILE A 52 13.21 -9.93 2.76
C ILE A 52 13.41 -11.41 2.41
N ASP A 53 13.78 -11.73 1.17
CA ASP A 53 14.05 -13.11 0.75
C ASP A 53 15.16 -13.77 1.57
N ARG A 54 16.21 -13.00 1.88
CA ARG A 54 17.29 -13.48 2.74
C ARG A 54 16.79 -13.74 4.17
N ALA A 55 16.03 -12.81 4.74
CA ALA A 55 15.47 -12.96 6.07
C ALA A 55 14.56 -14.19 6.18
N LEU A 56 13.72 -14.46 5.16
CA LEU A 56 12.88 -15.66 5.10
C LEU A 56 13.72 -16.95 5.11
N LYS A 57 14.78 -17.02 4.29
CA LYS A 57 15.71 -18.17 4.29
C LYS A 57 16.42 -18.34 5.63
N GLU A 58 16.79 -17.26 6.29
CA GLU A 58 17.41 -17.30 7.61
C GLU A 58 16.44 -17.83 8.68
N VAL A 59 15.16 -17.46 8.60
CA VAL A 59 14.09 -18.00 9.46
C VAL A 59 13.93 -19.50 9.27
N GLU A 60 13.87 -19.98 8.02
CA GLU A 60 13.79 -21.42 7.70
C GLU A 60 15.00 -22.20 8.23
N GLN A 61 16.18 -21.58 8.20
CA GLN A 61 17.42 -22.16 8.74
C GLN A 61 17.52 -22.04 10.28
N GLY A 62 16.51 -21.49 10.95
CA GLY A 62 16.53 -21.30 12.40
C GLY A 62 17.52 -20.23 12.88
N LYS A 63 18.03 -19.38 11.98
CA LYS A 63 18.94 -18.26 12.29
C LYS A 63 18.21 -17.07 12.90
N VAL A 64 17.31 -17.34 13.83
CA VAL A 64 16.51 -16.36 14.55
C VAL A 64 17.01 -16.23 15.98
N THR A 65 16.93 -15.02 16.53
CA THR A 65 17.18 -14.80 17.96
C THR A 65 15.83 -14.63 18.67
N PRO A 66 15.51 -15.46 19.68
CA PRO A 66 14.26 -15.30 20.41
C PRO A 66 14.14 -13.91 21.05
N HIS A 67 12.94 -13.33 21.01
CA HIS A 67 12.65 -12.01 21.57
C HIS A 67 13.19 -11.83 23.00
N LYS A 68 13.03 -12.86 23.85
CA LYS A 68 13.54 -12.86 25.23
C LYS A 68 15.05 -12.61 25.30
N GLU A 69 15.83 -13.22 24.41
CA GLU A 69 17.29 -13.06 24.38
C GLU A 69 17.71 -11.68 23.82
N VAL A 70 17.00 -11.16 22.82
CA VAL A 70 17.20 -9.80 22.31
C VAL A 70 16.94 -8.78 23.42
N MET A 71 15.82 -8.90 24.12
CA MET A 71 15.42 -7.96 25.17
C MET A 71 16.37 -7.96 26.37
N LYS A 72 16.97 -9.11 26.73
CA LYS A 72 18.01 -9.14 27.77
C LYS A 72 19.20 -8.23 27.44
N LYS A 73 19.63 -8.19 26.16
CA LYS A 73 20.72 -7.32 25.70
C LYS A 73 20.25 -5.86 25.60
N TYR A 74 19.08 -5.65 25.02
CA TYR A 74 18.53 -4.32 24.76
C TYR A 74 18.21 -3.53 26.03
N LYS A 75 17.78 -4.20 27.11
CA LYS A 75 17.50 -3.57 28.42
C LYS A 75 18.62 -2.67 28.96
N LYS A 76 19.88 -2.94 28.61
CA LYS A 76 21.04 -2.13 29.02
C LYS A 76 21.00 -0.69 28.50
N TRP A 77 20.24 -0.44 27.44
CA TRP A 77 20.13 0.86 26.77
C TRP A 77 18.80 1.55 27.05
N LEU A 78 17.90 0.92 27.82
CA LEU A 78 16.58 1.45 28.16
C LEU A 78 16.58 2.26 29.47
N SER A 79 17.66 2.23 30.24
CA SER A 79 17.82 3.09 31.42
C SER A 79 18.27 4.49 30.98
N ARG A 80 17.30 5.40 30.88
CA ARG A 80 17.52 6.86 30.95
C ARG A 80 17.27 7.33 32.37
#